data_AF-A0A5F4VSM8-F1
#
_entry.id   AF-A0A5F4VSM8-F1
#
_cell.length_a   1.000
_cell.length_b   1.000
_cell.length_c   1.000
_cell.angle_alpha   90.00
_cell.angle_beta   90.00
_cell.angle_gamma   90.00
#
_symmetry.space_group_name_H-M   'P 1'
#
loop_
_entity.id
_entity.type
_entity.pdbx_description
1 polymer ?
#
loop_
_entity_poly.entity_id
_entity_poly.type
_entity_poly.pdbx_seq_one_letter_code
_entity_poly.pdbx_strand_id
1 'polypeptide(L)'
;MHRGRPSLPMMCMRCVFSLCSRVDQWIFFFLPRVYVENWLPVSYVPYYLPCPEIFNTKLHYEREKPLQPVAWGGSQCPRPPAARPTQLLTLTPWLAPIVSEGTFNPELLQHIYQPLNLTIGVTVFAVGKYTHFVQSFLESAEEFFMRGYWVHYYVFTDNPAAIPRVPLGPHRLLGTIPIQGHSHWEEISMRRMETISQHIAKRAHREVDYLFCLDVDMVFRNPWGPETLGDLVAAIHPGYYAVPRQQFPYERRRVSTAFVADSEGDFYYGGAVFGGQVARVYEFTRSCHMAILADKANGVMAAWQEESHLNRHFISNKPSKVLSPEYLWDDRKPQPPSLKLIRFSTLVKDISCLRS
;
A
#
# COMPACT_ATOMS: atom_id res chain seq x y z
N MET A 1 26.03 0.90 -61.73
CA MET A 1 27.47 0.74 -61.46
C MET A 1 27.78 1.35 -60.09
N HIS A 2 28.69 0.75 -59.31
CA HIS A 2 29.15 1.20 -57.97
C HIS A 2 28.08 1.22 -56.85
N ARG A 3 28.33 0.80 -55.60
CA ARG A 3 29.38 -0.06 -54.98
C ARG A 3 28.70 -0.85 -53.85
N GLY A 4 29.05 -2.13 -53.66
CA GLY A 4 28.54 -2.93 -52.54
C GLY A 4 29.27 -2.66 -51.22
N ARG A 5 28.59 -2.93 -50.10
CA ARG A 5 29.21 -3.13 -48.76
C ARG A 5 28.90 -4.58 -48.31
N PRO A 6 29.85 -5.29 -47.67
CA PRO A 6 29.62 -6.65 -47.19
C PRO A 6 28.90 -6.69 -45.83
N SER A 7 28.18 -7.79 -45.61
CA SER A 7 27.52 -8.16 -44.35
C SER A 7 28.36 -9.15 -43.55
N LEU A 8 28.34 -9.04 -42.22
CA LEU A 8 28.83 -10.02 -41.23
C LEU A 8 27.84 -10.04 -40.04
N PRO A 9 27.75 -11.13 -39.25
CA PRO A 9 26.43 -11.66 -38.91
C PRO A 9 26.07 -11.69 -37.41
N MET A 10 24.80 -11.99 -37.15
CA MET A 10 24.26 -12.34 -35.82
C MET A 10 25.04 -13.47 -35.16
N MET A 11 25.28 -13.35 -33.85
CA MET A 11 25.77 -14.43 -33.01
C MET A 11 24.62 -14.93 -32.11
N CYS A 12 24.13 -16.14 -32.38
CA CYS A 12 23.05 -16.78 -31.64
C CYS A 12 23.64 -17.74 -30.59
N MET A 13 23.35 -17.51 -29.31
CA MET A 13 23.91 -18.30 -28.21
C MET A 13 22.87 -19.30 -27.69
N ARG A 14 22.95 -20.53 -28.18
CA ARG A 14 22.24 -21.69 -27.60
C ARG A 14 23.04 -22.22 -26.41
N CYS A 15 22.45 -22.23 -25.21
CA CYS A 15 22.93 -23.08 -24.12
C CYS A 15 22.18 -24.41 -24.12
N VAL A 16 22.92 -25.51 -23.98
CA VAL A 16 22.46 -26.89 -24.12
C VAL A 16 22.27 -27.51 -22.73
N PHE A 17 21.21 -28.32 -22.57
CA PHE A 17 20.99 -29.14 -21.39
C PHE A 17 22.08 -30.22 -21.23
N SER A 18 22.53 -30.45 -19.99
CA SER A 18 23.18 -31.71 -19.63
C SER A 18 22.67 -32.19 -18.27
N LEU A 19 22.06 -33.37 -18.29
CA LEU A 19 21.65 -34.14 -17.12
C LEU A 19 22.79 -35.11 -16.77
N CYS A 20 23.18 -35.24 -15.51
CA CYS A 20 23.93 -36.41 -15.05
C CYS A 20 23.57 -36.78 -13.61
N SER A 21 23.62 -38.07 -13.28
CA SER A 21 22.98 -38.68 -12.11
C SER A 21 23.93 -39.58 -11.30
N ARG A 22 23.44 -39.97 -10.10
CA ARG A 22 24.01 -40.88 -9.05
C ARG A 22 24.62 -40.11 -7.86
N VAL A 23 24.03 -40.12 -6.66
CA VAL A 23 23.75 -41.22 -5.70
C VAL A 23 25.02 -41.79 -5.10
N ASP A 24 25.30 -41.47 -3.82
CA ASP A 24 25.44 -42.47 -2.73
C ASP A 24 25.53 -41.83 -1.33
N GLN A 25 25.40 -42.67 -0.30
CA GLN A 25 25.31 -42.32 1.15
C GLN A 25 26.69 -42.49 1.85
N TRP A 26 26.96 -42.37 3.17
CA TRP A 26 26.18 -42.48 4.42
C TRP A 26 26.98 -41.87 5.63
N ILE A 27 26.43 -41.97 6.84
CA ILE A 27 27.06 -42.00 8.19
C ILE A 27 27.40 -40.67 8.94
N PHE A 28 26.88 -40.62 10.18
CA PHE A 28 27.12 -39.65 11.28
C PHE A 28 28.39 -39.99 12.08
N PHE A 29 28.92 -39.08 12.92
CA PHE A 29 29.19 -39.37 14.35
C PHE A 29 29.48 -38.10 15.21
N PHE A 30 28.57 -37.82 16.16
CA PHE A 30 28.72 -37.26 17.52
C PHE A 30 29.50 -35.95 17.86
N LEU A 31 28.78 -35.08 18.59
CA LEU A 31 29.20 -33.96 19.46
C LEU A 31 29.70 -34.47 20.84
N PRO A 32 30.48 -33.69 21.65
CA PRO A 32 29.84 -32.85 22.69
C PRO A 32 30.56 -31.56 23.19
N ARG A 33 29.73 -30.62 23.69
CA ARG A 33 29.98 -29.53 24.70
C ARG A 33 30.99 -28.41 24.35
N VAL A 34 30.56 -27.14 24.16
CA VAL A 34 30.00 -26.13 25.09
C VAL A 34 31.08 -25.30 25.82
N TYR A 35 31.15 -24.00 25.53
CA TYR A 35 30.97 -22.90 26.51
C TYR A 35 30.52 -21.60 25.79
N VAL A 36 30.01 -20.64 26.55
CA VAL A 36 29.23 -19.46 26.12
C VAL A 36 29.94 -18.15 26.53
N GLU A 37 29.43 -17.00 26.05
CA GLU A 37 29.80 -15.60 26.37
C GLU A 37 30.97 -15.01 25.53
N ASN A 38 30.93 -13.79 25.00
CA ASN A 38 29.97 -12.67 25.10
C ASN A 38 29.73 -12.00 23.72
N TRP A 39 28.48 -11.60 23.43
CA TRP A 39 28.14 -10.79 22.25
C TRP A 39 27.98 -9.31 22.63
N LEU A 40 28.73 -8.43 21.97
CA LEU A 40 28.52 -6.99 22.02
C LEU A 40 27.29 -6.61 21.17
N PRO A 41 26.38 -5.74 21.66
CA PRO A 41 25.32 -5.21 20.81
C PRO A 41 25.89 -4.16 19.84
N VAL A 42 25.92 -4.49 18.55
CA VAL A 42 26.18 -3.52 17.49
C VAL A 42 24.93 -2.66 17.30
N SER A 43 24.94 -1.45 17.87
CA SER A 43 23.88 -0.46 17.67
C SER A 43 23.90 0.08 16.25
N TYR A 44 23.07 -0.49 15.37
CA TYR A 44 22.84 0.05 14.04
C TYR A 44 21.83 1.20 14.12
N VAL A 45 22.29 2.43 13.91
CA VAL A 45 21.43 3.63 13.83
C VAL A 45 21.20 3.95 12.35
N PRO A 46 20.01 3.69 11.77
CA PRO A 46 19.73 4.03 10.39
C PRO A 46 19.41 5.53 10.27
N TYR A 47 20.39 6.31 9.80
CA TYR A 47 20.14 7.64 9.27
C TYR A 47 19.40 7.51 7.93
N TYR A 48 18.19 8.08 7.83
CA TYR A 48 17.44 8.20 6.59
C TYR A 48 17.61 9.60 5.98
N LEU A 49 18.34 9.69 4.86
CA LEU A 49 18.30 10.81 3.92
C LEU A 49 18.49 10.27 2.49
N PRO A 50 17.56 10.54 1.55
CA PRO A 50 17.74 10.20 0.14
C PRO A 50 18.25 11.41 -0.68
N CYS A 51 19.52 11.37 -1.09
CA CYS A 51 20.08 11.88 -2.37
C CYS A 51 21.60 12.16 -2.23
N PRO A 52 22.47 11.56 -3.07
CA PRO A 52 23.90 11.84 -3.08
C PRO A 52 24.27 12.79 -4.23
N GLU A 53 23.98 14.08 -4.11
CA GLU A 53 24.59 15.16 -4.90
C GLU A 53 24.26 16.51 -4.21
N ILE A 54 25.15 17.50 -4.33
CA ILE A 54 25.10 18.80 -3.60
C ILE A 54 25.46 18.72 -2.10
N PHE A 55 26.72 18.40 -1.79
CA PHE A 55 27.40 18.98 -0.61
C PHE A 55 28.88 19.22 -0.91
N ASN A 56 29.24 20.49 -1.16
CA ASN A 56 30.64 20.90 -1.22
C ASN A 56 30.82 22.35 -0.74
N THR A 57 30.37 22.62 0.49
CA THR A 57 30.58 23.90 1.17
C THR A 57 31.19 23.64 2.54
N LYS A 58 32.47 23.99 2.73
CA LYS A 58 33.15 23.85 4.02
C LYS A 58 32.58 24.88 5.00
N LEU A 59 31.93 24.41 6.06
CA LEU A 59 31.65 25.22 7.25
C LEU A 59 32.78 25.01 8.26
N HIS A 60 33.47 26.10 8.60
CA HIS A 60 34.43 26.12 9.70
C HIS A 60 33.67 26.19 11.04
N TYR A 61 34.04 25.33 11.98
CA TYR A 61 33.46 25.29 13.33
C TYR A 61 34.47 25.85 14.33
N GLU A 62 34.11 26.91 15.05
CA GLU A 62 34.89 27.40 16.19
C GLU A 62 34.62 26.58 17.46
N ARG A 63 35.63 26.49 18.32
CA ARG A 63 35.66 25.58 19.47
C ARG A 63 35.07 26.24 20.72
N GLU A 64 33.87 25.83 21.12
CA GLU A 64 33.31 26.19 22.43
C GLU A 64 33.92 25.39 23.60
N LYS A 65 33.82 25.96 24.82
CA LYS A 65 34.51 25.48 26.03
C LYS A 65 33.75 24.32 26.74
N PRO A 66 34.44 23.42 27.44
CA PRO A 66 33.80 22.32 28.17
C PRO A 66 33.04 22.82 29.42
N LEU A 67 31.82 22.31 29.61
CA LEU A 67 31.00 22.52 30.80
C LEU A 67 31.36 21.51 31.91
N GLN A 68 31.26 21.95 33.17
CA GLN A 68 31.54 21.14 34.37
C GLN A 68 30.36 20.23 34.73
N PRO A 69 30.60 19.06 35.37
CA PRO A 69 29.54 18.08 35.66
C PRO A 69 28.74 18.46 36.92
N VAL A 70 27.40 18.43 36.79
CA VAL A 70 26.46 18.56 37.92
C VAL A 70 26.04 17.17 38.40
N ALA A 71 26.02 16.97 39.72
CA ALA A 71 25.68 15.69 40.33
C ALA A 71 24.18 15.33 40.14
N TRP A 72 23.91 14.08 39.78
CA TRP A 72 22.54 13.59 39.55
C TRP A 72 21.87 13.19 40.87
N GLY A 73 20.90 13.98 41.32
CA GLY A 73 19.90 13.54 42.30
C GLY A 73 18.94 12.54 41.67
N GLY A 74 18.65 11.44 42.38
CA GLY A 74 17.90 10.30 41.84
C GLY A 74 16.50 10.67 41.35
N SER A 75 16.31 10.64 40.03
CA SER A 75 15.02 10.79 39.37
C SER A 75 14.55 9.44 38.83
N GLN A 76 13.34 9.02 39.20
CA GLN A 76 12.75 7.77 38.72
C GLN A 76 12.54 7.84 37.20
N CYS A 77 12.81 6.74 36.49
CA CYS A 77 12.54 6.65 35.06
C CYS A 77 11.03 6.85 34.81
N PRO A 78 10.61 7.85 34.00
CA PRO A 78 9.20 8.12 33.79
C PRO A 78 8.56 6.95 33.03
N ARG A 79 7.61 6.27 33.68
CA ARG A 79 6.73 5.32 32.99
C ARG A 79 5.99 6.08 31.88
N PRO A 80 5.89 5.55 30.66
CA PRO A 80 5.11 6.20 29.61
C PRO A 80 3.66 6.35 30.10
N PRO A 81 3.04 7.54 29.93
CA PRO A 81 1.66 7.73 30.35
C PRO A 81 0.74 6.80 29.56
N ALA A 82 -0.15 6.11 30.26
CA ALA A 82 -1.18 5.30 29.62
C ALA A 82 -1.99 6.19 28.65
N ALA A 83 -2.16 5.73 27.41
CA ALA A 83 -2.86 6.49 26.38
C ALA A 83 -4.28 6.84 26.85
N ARG A 84 -4.64 8.13 26.75
CA ARG A 84 -6.01 8.57 27.04
C ARG A 84 -6.95 7.95 25.99
N PRO A 85 -8.09 7.34 26.37
CA PRO A 85 -8.93 6.58 25.43
C PRO A 85 -9.52 7.37 24.24
N THR A 86 -9.42 8.70 24.25
CA THR A 86 -10.01 9.62 23.26
C THR A 86 -9.03 10.15 22.22
N GLN A 87 -7.73 9.86 22.31
CA GLN A 87 -6.74 10.34 21.34
C GLN A 87 -6.36 9.20 20.38
N LEU A 88 -6.62 9.40 19.07
CA LEU A 88 -6.17 8.47 18.02
C LEU A 88 -4.65 8.28 18.12
N LEU A 89 -4.21 7.04 17.97
CA LEU A 89 -2.79 6.72 17.77
C LEU A 89 -2.30 7.45 16.52
N THR A 90 -1.23 8.23 16.66
CA THR A 90 -0.59 8.97 15.56
C THR A 90 0.62 8.25 14.96
N LEU A 91 1.10 7.20 15.65
CA LEU A 91 2.25 6.40 15.27
C LEU A 91 1.99 4.93 15.59
N THR A 92 2.42 4.05 14.69
CA THR A 92 2.37 2.59 14.88
C THR A 92 3.56 2.08 15.71
N PRO A 93 3.50 0.86 16.27
CA PRO A 93 4.64 0.25 16.97
C PRO A 93 5.91 0.06 16.13
N TRP A 94 5.80 0.09 14.79
CA TRP A 94 6.93 0.02 13.85
C TRP A 94 7.30 1.38 13.25
N LEU A 95 6.89 2.49 13.91
CA LEU A 95 7.26 3.87 13.57
C LEU A 95 6.70 4.41 12.24
N ALA A 96 5.75 3.73 11.60
CA ALA A 96 4.95 4.33 10.52
C ALA A 96 3.92 5.31 11.11
N PRO A 97 3.71 6.51 10.50
CA PRO A 97 2.67 7.44 10.92
C PRO A 97 1.26 6.91 10.61
N ILE A 98 0.32 7.26 11.49
CA ILE A 98 -1.12 7.09 11.27
C ILE A 98 -1.69 8.47 10.92
N VAL A 99 -2.07 8.65 9.66
CA VAL A 99 -2.47 9.93 9.10
C VAL A 99 -3.92 10.24 9.47
N SER A 100 -4.11 11.33 10.21
CA SER A 100 -5.41 11.95 10.49
C SER A 100 -5.31 13.48 10.52
N GLU A 101 -6.43 14.17 10.50
CA GLU A 101 -6.51 15.62 10.54
C GLU A 101 -5.79 16.21 11.77
N GLY A 102 -4.92 17.20 11.52
CA GLY A 102 -4.00 17.79 12.49
C GLY A 102 -2.76 16.96 12.85
N THR A 103 -2.43 15.87 12.12
CA THR A 103 -1.15 15.13 12.30
C THR A 103 -0.05 15.54 11.32
N PHE A 104 -0.37 16.41 10.35
CA PHE A 104 0.53 16.88 9.31
C PHE A 104 0.31 18.37 9.03
N ASN A 105 1.31 19.03 8.45
CA ASN A 105 1.18 20.38 7.92
C ASN A 105 1.07 20.30 6.39
N PRO A 106 -0.08 20.67 5.78
CA PRO A 106 -0.29 20.55 4.34
C PRO A 106 0.61 21.49 3.52
N GLU A 107 0.87 22.70 4.01
CA GLU A 107 1.74 23.67 3.34
C GLU A 107 3.19 23.15 3.28
N LEU A 108 3.71 22.62 4.39
CA LEU A 108 5.06 22.03 4.43
C LEU A 108 5.18 20.85 3.47
N LEU A 109 4.19 19.95 3.45
CA LEU A 109 4.17 18.83 2.52
C LEU A 109 4.08 19.31 1.07
N GLN A 110 3.28 20.35 0.79
CA GLN A 110 3.23 20.95 -0.56
C GLN A 110 4.59 21.48 -0.99
N HIS A 111 5.31 22.20 -0.12
CA HIS A 111 6.67 22.69 -0.42
C HIS A 111 7.69 21.58 -0.65
N ILE A 112 7.54 20.42 0.03
CA ILE A 112 8.43 19.26 -0.14
C ILE A 112 8.12 18.50 -1.44
N TYR A 113 6.84 18.26 -1.73
CA TYR A 113 6.44 17.35 -2.81
C TYR A 113 6.19 18.01 -4.17
N GLN A 114 5.84 19.31 -4.22
CA GLN A 114 5.64 20.02 -5.50
C GLN A 114 6.90 20.05 -6.38
N PRO A 115 8.11 20.36 -5.87
CA PRO A 115 9.33 20.39 -6.71
C PRO A 115 9.70 19.05 -7.34
N LEU A 116 9.17 17.94 -6.81
CA LEU A 116 9.43 16.58 -7.30
C LEU A 116 8.64 16.23 -8.57
N ASN A 117 7.64 17.04 -8.96
CA ASN A 117 6.79 16.82 -10.14
C ASN A 117 6.16 15.42 -10.22
N LEU A 118 5.77 14.86 -9.07
CA LEU A 118 5.23 13.50 -8.98
C LEU A 118 3.93 13.34 -9.78
N THR A 119 3.81 12.19 -10.45
CA THR A 119 2.57 11.74 -11.08
C THR A 119 1.93 10.60 -10.27
N ILE A 120 0.70 10.80 -9.80
CA ILE A 120 -0.02 9.87 -8.96
C ILE A 120 -1.07 9.12 -9.79
N GLY A 121 -0.93 7.80 -9.88
CA GLY A 121 -1.93 6.92 -10.47
C GLY A 121 -3.08 6.62 -9.50
N VAL A 122 -4.26 6.40 -10.05
CA VAL A 122 -5.43 5.90 -9.30
C VAL A 122 -6.08 4.77 -10.09
N THR A 123 -6.13 3.55 -9.56
CA THR A 123 -6.89 2.45 -10.16
C THR A 123 -8.27 2.31 -9.51
N VAL A 124 -9.32 2.23 -10.33
CA VAL A 124 -10.68 1.88 -9.89
C VAL A 124 -11.29 0.82 -10.79
N PHE A 125 -12.15 -0.03 -10.23
CA PHE A 125 -12.83 -1.12 -10.95
C PHE A 125 -14.32 -0.82 -11.08
N ALA A 126 -14.78 -0.67 -12.32
CA ALA A 126 -16.13 -0.29 -12.69
C ALA A 126 -16.73 -1.35 -13.62
N VAL A 127 -17.14 -2.48 -13.04
CA VAL A 127 -17.62 -3.66 -13.78
C VAL A 127 -19.14 -3.78 -13.70
N GLY A 128 -19.78 -4.05 -14.83
CA GLY A 128 -21.23 -4.15 -14.96
C GLY A 128 -21.92 -2.89 -14.43
N LYS A 129 -22.82 -3.07 -13.45
CA LYS A 129 -23.59 -1.97 -12.85
C LYS A 129 -22.70 -0.92 -12.16
N TYR A 130 -21.48 -1.25 -11.71
CA TYR A 130 -20.61 -0.30 -10.99
C TYR A 130 -20.12 0.89 -11.84
N THR A 131 -20.31 0.83 -13.16
CA THR A 131 -20.04 1.95 -14.09
C THR A 131 -20.76 3.25 -13.72
N HIS A 132 -21.96 3.21 -13.13
CA HIS A 132 -22.68 4.43 -12.73
C HIS A 132 -21.99 5.25 -11.63
N PHE A 133 -21.12 4.64 -10.82
CA PHE A 133 -20.39 5.35 -9.77
C PHE A 133 -19.19 6.17 -10.29
N VAL A 134 -18.69 5.86 -11.48
CA VAL A 134 -17.47 6.45 -12.04
C VAL A 134 -17.59 7.97 -12.18
N GLN A 135 -18.78 8.50 -12.48
CA GLN A 135 -19.00 9.94 -12.61
C GLN A 135 -18.75 10.64 -11.27
N SER A 136 -19.48 10.26 -10.21
CA SER A 136 -19.35 10.87 -8.89
C SER A 136 -17.96 10.66 -8.27
N PHE A 137 -17.33 9.50 -8.53
CA PHE A 137 -15.95 9.24 -8.12
C PHE A 137 -14.99 10.25 -8.78
N LEU A 138 -15.04 10.42 -10.11
CA LEU A 138 -14.13 11.31 -10.83
C LEU A 138 -14.41 12.79 -10.54
N GLU A 139 -15.68 13.22 -10.50
CA GLU A 139 -16.05 14.60 -10.18
C GLU A 139 -15.54 15.02 -8.79
N SER A 140 -15.71 14.17 -7.78
CA SER A 140 -15.17 14.43 -6.43
C SER A 140 -13.63 14.31 -6.36
N ALA A 141 -13.02 13.43 -7.16
CA ALA A 141 -11.56 13.33 -7.25
C ALA A 141 -10.93 14.59 -7.86
N GLU A 142 -11.56 15.21 -8.87
CA GLU A 142 -11.11 16.50 -9.42
C GLU A 142 -11.21 17.63 -8.39
N GLU A 143 -12.21 17.61 -7.52
CA GLU A 143 -12.36 18.63 -6.46
C GLU A 143 -11.33 18.47 -5.33
N PHE A 144 -10.99 17.24 -4.93
CA PHE A 144 -10.27 16.97 -3.67
C PHE A 144 -8.97 16.17 -3.77
N PHE A 145 -8.81 15.28 -4.76
CA PHE A 145 -7.69 14.35 -4.81
C PHE A 145 -6.46 14.98 -5.49
N MET A 146 -5.33 15.01 -4.78
CA MET A 146 -4.00 15.41 -5.26
C MET A 146 -4.04 16.71 -6.09
N ARG A 147 -4.75 17.72 -5.60
CA ARG A 147 -4.86 19.03 -6.27
C ARG A 147 -3.47 19.63 -6.49
N GLY A 148 -3.21 20.12 -7.70
CA GLY A 148 -1.91 20.69 -8.07
C GLY A 148 -0.81 19.66 -8.36
N TYR A 149 -1.11 18.35 -8.34
CA TYR A 149 -0.22 17.30 -8.81
C TYR A 149 -0.72 16.70 -10.12
N TRP A 150 0.16 15.98 -10.81
CA TRP A 150 -0.19 15.23 -12.00
C TRP A 150 -0.93 13.95 -11.58
N VAL A 151 -2.04 13.62 -12.24
CA VAL A 151 -2.88 12.47 -11.87
C VAL A 151 -3.25 11.64 -13.10
N HIS A 152 -3.14 10.32 -13.00
CA HIS A 152 -3.59 9.39 -14.04
C HIS A 152 -4.61 8.41 -13.47
N TYR A 153 -5.88 8.59 -13.86
CA TYR A 153 -6.95 7.66 -13.54
C TYR A 153 -6.93 6.46 -14.48
N TYR A 154 -6.99 5.27 -13.90
CA TYR A 154 -7.04 3.98 -14.57
C TYR A 154 -8.37 3.30 -14.22
N VAL A 155 -9.38 3.49 -15.08
CA VAL A 155 -10.71 2.89 -14.89
C VAL A 155 -10.76 1.54 -15.61
N PHE A 156 -10.70 0.47 -14.84
CA PHE A 156 -10.83 -0.91 -15.33
C PHE A 156 -12.32 -1.26 -15.47
N THR A 157 -12.76 -1.66 -16.67
CA THR A 157 -14.17 -1.93 -16.95
C THR A 157 -14.37 -2.99 -18.02
N ASP A 158 -15.48 -3.72 -17.94
CA ASP A 158 -16.00 -4.60 -18.99
C ASP A 158 -16.80 -3.84 -20.07
N ASN A 159 -17.21 -2.60 -19.79
CA ASN A 159 -17.94 -1.76 -20.75
C ASN A 159 -17.32 -0.35 -20.89
N PRO A 160 -16.28 -0.20 -21.74
CA PRO A 160 -15.63 1.09 -21.99
C PRO A 160 -16.58 2.19 -22.49
N ALA A 161 -17.69 1.84 -23.15
CA ALA A 161 -18.66 2.81 -23.67
C ALA A 161 -19.57 3.40 -22.57
N ALA A 162 -19.65 2.76 -21.40
CA ALA A 162 -20.39 3.27 -20.24
C ALA A 162 -19.54 4.21 -19.35
N ILE A 163 -18.26 4.44 -19.67
CA ILE A 163 -17.42 5.34 -18.88
C ILE A 163 -17.76 6.80 -19.22
N PRO A 164 -18.14 7.63 -18.23
CA PRO A 164 -18.55 9.01 -18.46
C PRO A 164 -17.37 9.88 -18.88
N ARG A 165 -17.66 10.90 -19.70
CA ARG A 165 -16.69 11.95 -20.06
C ARG A 165 -16.74 13.06 -19.02
N VAL A 166 -15.96 12.92 -17.96
CA VAL A 166 -15.80 13.96 -16.93
C VAL A 166 -14.71 14.96 -17.37
N PRO A 167 -14.95 16.28 -17.30
CA PRO A 167 -13.91 17.29 -17.54
C PRO A 167 -12.79 17.15 -16.50
N LEU A 168 -11.54 17.08 -16.97
CA LEU A 168 -10.36 16.97 -16.10
C LEU A 168 -9.58 18.27 -16.07
N GLY A 169 -8.97 18.57 -14.92
CA GLY A 169 -8.04 19.67 -14.73
C GLY A 169 -6.71 19.49 -15.49
N PRO A 170 -5.86 20.53 -15.51
CA PRO A 170 -4.55 20.47 -16.15
C PRO A 170 -3.67 19.37 -15.51
N HIS A 171 -2.91 18.66 -16.35
CA HIS A 171 -2.06 17.53 -15.97
C HIS A 171 -2.81 16.31 -15.38
N ARG A 172 -4.09 16.15 -15.69
CA ARG A 172 -4.91 15.01 -15.24
C ARG A 172 -5.43 14.23 -16.44
N LEU A 173 -5.24 12.91 -16.40
CA LEU A 173 -5.51 11.99 -17.53
C LEU A 173 -6.44 10.87 -17.09
N LEU A 174 -7.33 10.43 -17.99
CA LEU A 174 -8.20 9.28 -17.79
C LEU A 174 -7.91 8.21 -18.86
N GLY A 175 -7.37 7.08 -18.41
CA GLY A 175 -7.26 5.85 -19.18
C GLY A 175 -8.39 4.89 -18.84
N THR A 176 -9.16 4.49 -19.85
CA THR A 176 -10.12 3.37 -19.75
C THR A 176 -9.42 2.07 -20.16
N ILE A 177 -9.41 1.09 -19.26
CA ILE A 177 -8.75 -0.21 -19.48
C ILE A 177 -9.83 -1.28 -19.64
N PRO A 178 -10.02 -1.85 -20.84
CA PRO A 178 -10.95 -2.96 -21.03
C PRO A 178 -10.44 -4.20 -20.29
N ILE A 179 -11.31 -4.83 -19.52
CA ILE A 179 -11.10 -6.12 -18.87
C ILE A 179 -12.21 -7.09 -19.26
N GLN A 180 -12.00 -8.39 -19.04
CA GLN A 180 -13.04 -9.39 -19.29
C GLN A 180 -14.12 -9.29 -18.21
N GLY A 181 -15.37 -9.13 -18.63
CA GLY A 181 -16.53 -9.29 -17.75
C GLY A 181 -16.68 -10.75 -17.33
N HIS A 182 -16.87 -10.99 -16.03
CA HIS A 182 -17.11 -12.31 -15.46
C HIS A 182 -18.47 -12.35 -14.79
N SER A 183 -19.19 -13.48 -14.90
CA SER A 183 -20.58 -13.61 -14.44
C SER A 183 -20.75 -13.70 -12.92
N HIS A 184 -19.67 -13.76 -12.14
CA HIS A 184 -19.71 -13.83 -10.67
C HIS A 184 -18.81 -12.76 -10.05
N TRP A 185 -19.38 -11.97 -9.14
CA TRP A 185 -18.72 -10.87 -8.44
C TRP A 185 -17.46 -11.31 -7.67
N GLU A 186 -17.45 -12.55 -7.18
CA GLU A 186 -16.34 -13.18 -6.47
C GLU A 186 -15.08 -13.30 -7.36
N GLU A 187 -15.25 -13.70 -8.63
CA GLU A 187 -14.13 -13.76 -9.58
C GLU A 187 -13.60 -12.38 -9.96
N ILE A 188 -14.48 -11.37 -10.04
CA ILE A 188 -14.09 -9.98 -10.31
C ILE A 188 -13.23 -9.46 -9.15
N SER A 189 -13.64 -9.69 -7.90
CA SER A 189 -12.91 -9.25 -6.71
C SER A 189 -11.55 -9.93 -6.58
N MET A 190 -11.49 -11.25 -6.75
CA MET A 190 -10.25 -12.03 -6.72
C MET A 190 -9.24 -11.63 -7.82
N ARG A 191 -9.72 -11.16 -8.99
CA ARG A 191 -8.88 -10.70 -10.11
C ARG A 191 -8.43 -9.23 -10.00
N ARG A 192 -8.88 -8.45 -9.01
CA ARG A 192 -8.45 -7.06 -8.81
C ARG A 192 -6.92 -6.97 -8.66
N MET A 193 -6.37 -7.79 -7.76
CA MET A 193 -4.93 -7.91 -7.50
C MET A 193 -4.13 -8.35 -8.75
N GLU A 194 -4.64 -9.34 -9.48
CA GLU A 194 -4.03 -9.77 -10.75
C GLU A 194 -3.96 -8.62 -11.75
N THR A 195 -5.11 -7.99 -12.01
CA THR A 195 -5.29 -6.97 -13.04
C THR A 195 -4.42 -5.75 -12.78
N ILE A 196 -4.35 -5.27 -11.53
CA ILE A 196 -3.46 -4.17 -11.13
C ILE A 196 -2.00 -4.58 -11.36
N SER A 197 -1.57 -5.76 -10.87
CA SER A 197 -0.17 -6.19 -11.02
C SER A 197 0.24 -6.33 -12.50
N GLN A 198 -0.65 -6.84 -13.36
CA GLN A 198 -0.43 -6.93 -14.80
C GLN A 198 -0.38 -5.54 -15.46
N HIS A 199 -1.26 -4.62 -15.05
CA HIS A 199 -1.29 -3.26 -15.60
C HIS A 199 -0.03 -2.47 -15.23
N ILE A 200 0.44 -2.58 -13.97
CA ILE A 200 1.72 -1.99 -13.55
C ILE A 200 2.85 -2.52 -14.41
N ALA A 201 2.99 -3.85 -14.52
CA ALA A 201 4.07 -4.50 -15.29
C ALA A 201 4.04 -4.13 -16.78
N LYS A 202 2.85 -3.98 -17.38
CA LYS A 202 2.69 -3.61 -18.80
C LYS A 202 2.92 -2.11 -19.05
N ARG A 203 2.47 -1.24 -18.14
CA ARG A 203 2.25 0.19 -18.44
C ARG A 203 2.55 1.12 -17.27
N ALA A 204 1.84 0.99 -16.14
CA ALA A 204 1.83 2.05 -15.11
C ALA A 204 3.22 2.38 -14.51
N HIS A 205 4.16 1.43 -14.46
CA HIS A 205 5.54 1.67 -14.00
C HIS A 205 6.35 2.69 -14.82
N ARG A 206 5.81 3.19 -15.94
CA ARG A 206 6.43 4.22 -16.79
C ARG A 206 5.64 5.54 -16.83
N GLU A 207 4.49 5.57 -16.17
CA GLU A 207 3.53 6.67 -16.26
C GLU A 207 3.29 7.38 -14.92
N VAL A 208 3.56 6.69 -13.81
CA VAL A 208 3.24 7.16 -12.45
C VAL A 208 4.35 6.74 -11.47
N ASP A 209 4.55 7.53 -10.42
CA ASP A 209 5.50 7.27 -9.34
C ASP A 209 4.83 6.52 -8.17
N TYR A 210 3.61 6.93 -7.87
CA TYR A 210 2.75 6.37 -6.83
C TYR A 210 1.44 5.87 -7.44
N LEU A 211 0.82 4.86 -6.82
CA LEU A 211 -0.45 4.30 -7.24
C LEU A 211 -1.36 4.12 -6.02
N PHE A 212 -2.56 4.69 -6.06
CA PHE A 212 -3.65 4.35 -5.15
C PHE A 212 -4.62 3.40 -5.83
N CYS A 213 -5.06 2.39 -5.10
CA CYS A 213 -6.06 1.43 -5.52
C CYS A 213 -7.29 1.66 -4.65
N LEU A 214 -8.37 2.16 -5.27
CA LEU A 214 -9.56 2.66 -4.60
C LEU A 214 -10.81 1.95 -5.15
N ASP A 215 -11.80 1.72 -4.29
CA ASP A 215 -13.10 1.24 -4.75
C ASP A 215 -13.92 2.39 -5.36
N VAL A 216 -14.65 2.09 -6.44
CA VAL A 216 -15.34 3.10 -7.26
C VAL A 216 -16.65 3.59 -6.63
N ASP A 217 -17.25 2.82 -5.72
CA ASP A 217 -18.56 3.10 -5.10
C ASP A 217 -18.45 4.02 -3.86
N MET A 218 -17.51 4.95 -3.97
CA MET A 218 -17.02 5.87 -2.96
C MET A 218 -16.87 7.27 -3.58
N VAL A 219 -16.91 8.32 -2.75
CA VAL A 219 -16.68 9.71 -3.18
C VAL A 219 -15.70 10.40 -2.25
N PHE A 220 -14.91 11.31 -2.82
CA PHE A 220 -14.11 12.23 -2.03
C PHE A 220 -15.01 13.32 -1.44
N ARG A 221 -14.78 13.65 -0.17
CA ARG A 221 -15.58 14.60 0.63
C ARG A 221 -14.77 15.81 1.07
N ASN A 222 -13.45 15.65 1.18
CA ASN A 222 -12.49 16.64 1.67
C ASN A 222 -11.10 16.34 1.08
N PRO A 223 -10.15 17.30 1.11
CA PRO A 223 -8.84 17.15 0.48
C PRO A 223 -8.10 15.85 0.84
N TRP A 224 -7.56 15.21 -0.19
CA TRP A 224 -6.69 14.03 -0.10
C TRP A 224 -5.41 14.36 -0.84
N GLY A 225 -4.28 14.42 -0.14
CA GLY A 225 -3.05 15.00 -0.68
C GLY A 225 -1.77 14.20 -0.41
N PRO A 226 -0.60 14.87 -0.54
CA PRO A 226 0.70 14.24 -0.40
C PRO A 226 0.98 13.67 1.00
N GLU A 227 0.19 14.05 2.02
CA GLU A 227 0.22 13.43 3.34
C GLU A 227 -0.03 11.93 3.31
N THR A 228 -0.68 11.42 2.26
CA THR A 228 -0.99 10.00 2.07
C THR A 228 0.13 9.20 1.38
N LEU A 229 1.13 9.85 0.78
CA LEU A 229 2.18 9.18 0.00
C LEU A 229 3.20 8.44 0.88
N GLY A 230 3.60 7.23 0.48
CA GLY A 230 4.65 6.45 1.14
C GLY A 230 4.96 5.18 0.35
N ASP A 231 5.99 4.43 0.75
CA ASP A 231 6.39 3.16 0.11
C ASP A 231 5.19 2.20 -0.03
N LEU A 232 4.49 1.92 1.07
CA LEU A 232 3.27 1.11 1.06
C LEU A 232 2.26 1.66 2.08
N VAL A 233 1.02 1.85 1.63
CA VAL A 233 -0.04 2.60 2.29
C VAL A 233 -1.27 1.72 2.50
N ALA A 234 -1.83 1.72 3.71
CA ALA A 234 -3.01 0.94 4.08
C ALA A 234 -4.00 1.79 4.91
N ALA A 235 -5.31 1.70 4.65
CA ALA A 235 -6.32 2.39 5.47
C ALA A 235 -6.93 1.46 6.54
N ILE A 236 -7.12 1.96 7.75
CA ILE A 236 -7.82 1.23 8.82
C ILE A 236 -9.31 1.17 8.49
N HIS A 237 -9.90 -0.03 8.55
CA HIS A 237 -11.30 -0.24 8.20
C HIS A 237 -12.26 0.42 9.21
N PRO A 238 -13.29 1.17 8.75
CA PRO A 238 -14.22 1.92 9.60
C PRO A 238 -15.15 1.02 10.43
N GLY A 239 -15.22 -0.28 10.12
CA GLY A 239 -15.88 -1.28 10.95
C GLY A 239 -15.10 -1.68 12.21
N TYR A 240 -13.77 -1.50 12.24
CA TYR A 240 -12.92 -2.20 13.21
C TYR A 240 -11.88 -1.32 13.93
N TYR A 241 -11.72 -0.05 13.57
CA TYR A 241 -10.74 0.86 14.18
C TYR A 241 -10.86 1.06 15.71
N ALA A 242 -12.03 0.77 16.30
CA ALA A 242 -12.33 0.97 17.73
C ALA A 242 -12.57 -0.34 18.51
N VAL A 243 -12.39 -1.52 17.89
CA VAL A 243 -12.62 -2.82 18.53
C VAL A 243 -11.29 -3.56 18.78
N PRO A 244 -11.20 -4.45 19.79
CA PRO A 244 -10.00 -5.24 20.03
C PRO A 244 -9.76 -6.28 18.93
N ARG A 245 -8.50 -6.68 18.72
CA ARG A 245 -8.07 -7.56 17.60
C ARG A 245 -8.80 -8.90 17.50
N GLN A 246 -9.34 -9.39 18.61
CA GLN A 246 -10.12 -10.62 18.67
C GLN A 246 -11.45 -10.51 17.91
N GLN A 247 -11.96 -9.29 17.69
CA GLN A 247 -13.16 -9.01 16.89
C GLN A 247 -12.83 -8.68 15.42
N PHE A 248 -11.54 -8.63 15.05
CA PHE A 248 -11.17 -8.46 13.64
C PHE A 248 -11.52 -9.73 12.87
N PRO A 249 -12.26 -9.62 11.76
CA PRO A 249 -12.81 -10.78 11.05
C PRO A 249 -11.79 -11.37 10.06
N TYR A 250 -10.53 -11.48 10.48
CA TYR A 250 -9.50 -12.16 9.70
C TYR A 250 -9.92 -13.61 9.39
N GLU A 251 -9.32 -14.18 8.36
CA GLU A 251 -9.42 -15.61 8.12
C GLU A 251 -8.81 -16.41 9.29
N ARG A 252 -9.61 -17.27 9.93
CA ARG A 252 -9.19 -18.07 11.10
C ARG A 252 -8.95 -19.55 10.78
N ARG A 253 -9.25 -20.01 9.57
CA ARG A 253 -8.99 -21.39 9.12
C ARG A 253 -7.54 -21.53 8.67
N ARG A 254 -6.76 -22.33 9.40
CA ARG A 254 -5.33 -22.61 9.12
C ARG A 254 -5.02 -23.20 7.74
N VAL A 255 -6.03 -23.67 7.01
CA VAL A 255 -5.89 -24.18 5.63
C VAL A 255 -5.77 -23.07 4.59
N SER A 256 -6.15 -21.83 4.93
CA SER A 256 -5.99 -20.66 4.06
C SER A 256 -4.60 -20.03 4.23
N THR A 257 -4.01 -19.59 3.13
CA THR A 257 -2.82 -18.73 3.12
C THR A 257 -3.07 -17.35 3.74
N ALA A 258 -4.34 -16.93 3.90
CA ALA A 258 -4.74 -15.72 4.60
C ALA A 258 -4.89 -15.89 6.13
N PHE A 259 -4.67 -17.09 6.68
CA PHE A 259 -4.85 -17.39 8.10
C PHE A 259 -4.14 -16.40 9.04
N VAL A 260 -4.84 -15.87 10.05
CA VAL A 260 -4.29 -15.03 11.12
C VAL A 260 -4.66 -15.62 12.50
N ALA A 261 -3.64 -15.90 13.32
CA ALA A 261 -3.83 -16.37 14.68
C ALA A 261 -4.40 -15.28 15.61
N ASP A 262 -5.04 -15.65 16.71
CA ASP A 262 -5.67 -14.70 17.64
C ASP A 262 -4.67 -13.77 18.36
N SER A 263 -3.40 -14.16 18.41
CA SER A 263 -2.28 -13.36 18.91
C SER A 263 -1.68 -12.41 17.86
N GLU A 264 -1.92 -12.64 16.57
CA GLU A 264 -1.42 -11.81 15.46
C GLU A 264 -2.37 -10.64 15.16
N GLY A 265 -1.93 -9.70 14.30
CA GLY A 265 -2.73 -8.56 13.86
C GLY A 265 -2.49 -7.27 14.65
N ASP A 266 -2.29 -6.18 13.92
CA ASP A 266 -2.11 -4.83 14.47
C ASP A 266 -3.38 -3.99 14.30
N PHE A 267 -3.85 -3.88 13.05
CA PHE A 267 -5.09 -3.24 12.64
C PHE A 267 -5.80 -4.13 11.61
N TYR A 268 -7.12 -4.04 11.51
CA TYR A 268 -7.84 -4.56 10.36
C TYR A 268 -7.92 -3.47 9.28
N TYR A 269 -7.27 -3.72 8.15
CA TYR A 269 -7.18 -2.81 7.02
C TYR A 269 -8.31 -3.08 6.01
N GLY A 270 -8.83 -2.02 5.39
CA GLY A 270 -9.91 -2.13 4.40
C GLY A 270 -9.38 -2.31 2.98
N GLY A 271 -9.93 -3.29 2.25
CA GLY A 271 -9.56 -3.59 0.86
C GLY A 271 -9.92 -2.49 -0.15
N ALA A 272 -10.82 -1.59 0.23
CA ALA A 272 -11.26 -0.44 -0.56
C ALA A 272 -10.22 0.67 -0.72
N VAL A 273 -9.15 0.67 0.09
CA VAL A 273 -8.07 1.68 0.04
C VAL A 273 -6.71 1.06 0.39
N PHE A 274 -5.85 0.96 -0.61
CA PHE A 274 -4.41 0.74 -0.43
C PHE A 274 -3.62 1.50 -1.50
N GLY A 275 -2.31 1.59 -1.34
CA GLY A 275 -1.47 2.24 -2.35
C GLY A 275 0.00 2.31 -1.96
N GLY A 276 0.74 3.20 -2.62
CA GLY A 276 2.14 3.47 -2.32
C GLY A 276 2.97 3.67 -3.58
N GLN A 277 4.29 3.50 -3.48
CA GLN A 277 5.17 3.51 -4.65
C GLN A 277 4.81 2.38 -5.61
N VAL A 278 4.83 2.65 -6.91
CA VAL A 278 4.32 1.71 -7.94
C VAL A 278 5.03 0.35 -7.90
N ALA A 279 6.33 0.31 -7.61
CA ALA A 279 7.08 -0.92 -7.41
C ALA A 279 6.57 -1.74 -6.20
N ARG A 280 6.26 -1.09 -5.08
CA ARG A 280 5.72 -1.73 -3.87
C ARG A 280 4.29 -2.21 -4.06
N VAL A 281 3.45 -1.43 -4.76
CA VAL A 281 2.09 -1.85 -5.10
C VAL A 281 2.11 -3.05 -6.05
N TYR A 282 3.08 -3.14 -6.97
CA TYR A 282 3.29 -4.33 -7.80
C TYR A 282 3.67 -5.57 -6.97
N GLU A 283 4.67 -5.45 -6.08
CA GLU A 283 5.07 -6.55 -5.18
C GLU A 283 3.90 -7.02 -4.29
N PHE A 284 3.17 -6.06 -3.71
CA PHE A 284 2.01 -6.28 -2.87
C PHE A 284 0.89 -7.02 -3.60
N THR A 285 0.41 -6.48 -4.73
CA THR A 285 -0.72 -7.04 -5.49
C THR A 285 -0.37 -8.41 -6.09
N ARG A 286 0.85 -8.57 -6.61
CA ARG A 286 1.35 -9.88 -7.08
C ARG A 286 1.37 -10.91 -5.95
N SER A 287 1.83 -10.53 -4.75
CA SER A 287 1.88 -11.44 -3.59
C SER A 287 0.49 -11.85 -3.13
N CYS A 288 -0.45 -10.91 -3.03
CA CYS A 288 -1.85 -11.20 -2.68
C CYS A 288 -2.52 -12.10 -3.72
N HIS A 289 -2.30 -11.85 -5.01
CA HIS A 289 -2.82 -12.69 -6.09
C HIS A 289 -2.28 -14.13 -6.03
N MET A 290 -0.98 -14.32 -5.80
CA MET A 290 -0.40 -15.67 -5.65
C MET A 290 -0.97 -16.43 -4.44
N ALA A 291 -1.25 -15.73 -3.33
CA ALA A 291 -1.91 -16.31 -2.16
C ALA A 291 -3.37 -16.73 -2.47
N ILE A 292 -4.14 -15.88 -3.17
CA ILE A 292 -5.50 -16.19 -3.65
C ILE A 292 -5.49 -17.42 -4.57
N LEU A 293 -4.52 -17.53 -5.48
CA LEU A 293 -4.39 -18.71 -6.36
C LEU A 293 -4.06 -19.99 -5.59
N ALA A 294 -3.22 -19.91 -4.55
CA ALA A 294 -2.89 -21.05 -3.69
C ALA A 294 -4.13 -21.52 -2.90
N ASP A 295 -4.93 -20.60 -2.36
CA ASP A 295 -6.21 -20.92 -1.73
C ASP A 295 -7.18 -21.58 -2.71
N LYS A 296 -7.36 -20.99 -3.90
CA LYS A 296 -8.23 -21.54 -4.96
C LYS A 296 -7.79 -22.96 -5.37
N ALA A 297 -6.48 -23.22 -5.48
CA ALA A 297 -5.95 -24.55 -5.77
C ALA A 297 -6.22 -25.57 -4.66
N ASN A 298 -6.32 -25.12 -3.41
CA ASN A 298 -6.67 -25.95 -2.25
C ASN A 298 -8.20 -26.03 -1.99
N GLY A 299 -9.03 -25.48 -2.87
CA GLY A 299 -10.49 -25.45 -2.69
C GLY A 299 -10.96 -24.49 -1.57
N VAL A 300 -10.13 -23.52 -1.21
CA VAL A 300 -10.40 -22.52 -0.16
C VAL A 300 -10.76 -21.18 -0.81
N MET A 301 -11.75 -20.50 -0.24
CA MET A 301 -11.98 -19.06 -0.45
C MET A 301 -11.93 -18.40 0.92
N ALA A 302 -11.05 -17.40 1.10
CA ALA A 302 -10.89 -16.70 2.37
C ALA A 302 -12.15 -15.90 2.77
N ALA A 303 -12.37 -15.73 4.07
CA ALA A 303 -13.61 -15.20 4.66
C ALA A 303 -14.08 -13.86 4.07
N TRP A 304 -13.14 -12.96 3.75
CA TRP A 304 -13.38 -11.68 3.07
C TRP A 304 -12.53 -11.56 1.80
N GLN A 305 -12.47 -12.64 1.01
CA GLN A 305 -11.82 -12.68 -0.30
C GLN A 305 -10.44 -11.99 -0.29
N GLU A 306 -10.19 -10.99 -1.14
CA GLU A 306 -8.90 -10.30 -1.23
C GLU A 306 -8.53 -9.48 0.02
N GLU A 307 -9.50 -8.98 0.78
CA GLU A 307 -9.26 -8.21 2.01
C GLU A 307 -8.60 -9.09 3.09
N SER A 308 -8.93 -10.39 3.13
CA SER A 308 -8.26 -11.35 4.02
C SER A 308 -6.78 -11.54 3.66
N HIS A 309 -6.44 -11.71 2.38
CA HIS A 309 -5.05 -11.86 1.93
C HIS A 309 -4.25 -10.55 2.10
N LEU A 310 -4.87 -9.40 1.83
CA LEU A 310 -4.31 -8.06 2.10
C LEU A 310 -3.94 -7.89 3.57
N ASN A 311 -4.83 -8.28 4.48
CA ASN A 311 -4.57 -8.19 5.92
C ASN A 311 -3.43 -9.13 6.36
N ARG A 312 -3.41 -10.38 5.87
CA ARG A 312 -2.28 -11.29 6.13
C ARG A 312 -0.95 -10.74 5.59
N HIS A 313 -0.98 -10.09 4.42
CA HIS A 313 0.20 -9.45 3.85
C HIS A 313 0.71 -8.32 4.74
N PHE A 314 -0.15 -7.40 5.20
CA PHE A 314 0.27 -6.27 6.06
C PHE A 314 0.78 -6.68 7.44
N ILE A 315 0.35 -7.83 7.97
CA ILE A 315 0.91 -8.40 9.20
C ILE A 315 2.39 -8.77 9.02
N SER A 316 2.75 -9.30 7.84
CA SER A 316 4.10 -9.76 7.50
C SER A 316 4.99 -8.64 6.94
N ASN A 317 4.40 -7.73 6.15
CA ASN A 317 5.06 -6.62 5.48
C ASN A 317 4.39 -5.33 5.93
N LYS A 318 4.92 -4.71 6.99
CA LYS A 318 4.29 -3.55 7.63
C LYS A 318 4.18 -2.37 6.65
N PRO A 319 3.01 -1.70 6.54
CA PRO A 319 2.89 -0.51 5.71
C PRO A 319 3.73 0.64 6.29
N SER A 320 4.42 1.37 5.43
CA SER A 320 5.23 2.55 5.82
C SER A 320 4.36 3.75 6.20
N LYS A 321 3.06 3.70 5.90
CA LYS A 321 2.08 4.72 6.24
C LYS A 321 0.70 4.09 6.42
N VAL A 322 0.03 4.44 7.51
CA VAL A 322 -1.33 3.99 7.80
C VAL A 322 -2.27 5.19 7.69
N LEU A 323 -3.40 5.03 7.01
CA LEU A 323 -4.44 6.07 6.97
C LEU A 323 -5.50 5.76 8.03
N SER A 324 -5.90 6.77 8.79
CA SER A 324 -7.02 6.65 9.72
C SER A 324 -8.35 6.48 8.97
N PRO A 325 -9.46 6.08 9.65
CA PRO A 325 -10.77 5.93 9.02
C PRO A 325 -11.34 7.23 8.40
N GLU A 326 -10.70 8.38 8.60
CA GLU A 326 -10.97 9.60 7.82
C GLU A 326 -10.82 9.38 6.30
N TYR A 327 -9.91 8.49 5.89
CA TYR A 327 -9.62 8.18 4.49
C TYR A 327 -10.38 6.94 3.98
N LEU A 328 -11.23 6.32 4.80
CA LEU A 328 -12.11 5.21 4.42
C LEU A 328 -13.28 5.14 5.40
N TRP A 329 -14.42 5.74 5.03
CA TRP A 329 -15.61 5.80 5.90
C TRP A 329 -16.87 5.19 5.28
N ASP A 330 -17.77 4.74 6.14
CA ASP A 330 -19.10 4.24 5.79
C ASP A 330 -20.13 5.30 6.17
N ASP A 331 -20.67 6.03 5.18
CA ASP A 331 -21.59 7.17 5.39
C ASP A 331 -22.92 6.78 6.04
N ARG A 332 -23.22 5.48 6.16
CA ARG A 332 -24.37 4.99 6.95
C ARG A 332 -24.12 5.06 8.45
N LYS A 333 -22.89 5.33 8.89
CA LYS A 333 -22.48 5.43 10.30
C LYS A 333 -22.26 6.89 10.69
N PRO A 334 -22.71 7.30 11.89
CA PRO A 334 -22.45 8.64 12.39
C PRO A 334 -20.95 8.87 12.56
N GLN A 335 -20.45 10.02 12.10
CA GLN A 335 -19.07 10.43 12.32
C GLN A 335 -18.82 10.61 13.83
N PRO A 336 -17.88 9.86 14.44
CA PRO A 336 -17.52 10.02 15.84
C PRO A 336 -16.68 11.31 16.03
N PRO A 337 -16.73 11.97 17.20
CA PRO A 337 -15.92 13.17 17.46
C PRO A 337 -14.39 12.99 17.37
N SER A 338 -13.90 11.75 17.35
CA SER A 338 -12.49 11.42 17.18
C SER A 338 -11.99 11.52 15.74
N LEU A 339 -12.88 11.38 14.75
CA LEU A 339 -12.58 11.61 13.33
C LEU A 339 -13.04 13.03 13.01
N LYS A 340 -12.11 13.92 12.68
CA LYS A 340 -12.42 15.35 12.52
C LYS A 340 -12.93 15.64 11.11
N LEU A 341 -12.40 14.95 10.11
CA LEU A 341 -12.68 15.22 8.71
C LEU A 341 -12.78 13.93 7.90
N ILE A 342 -13.98 13.57 7.45
CA ILE A 342 -14.15 12.45 6.50
C ILE A 342 -13.74 12.93 5.10
N ARG A 343 -12.77 12.24 4.48
CA ARG A 343 -12.17 12.58 3.18
C ARG A 343 -12.63 11.69 2.05
N PHE A 344 -12.98 10.44 2.34
CA PHE A 344 -13.39 9.46 1.34
C PHE A 344 -14.38 8.46 1.94
N SER A 345 -15.57 8.37 1.36
CA SER A 345 -16.66 7.59 1.97
C SER A 345 -17.63 6.96 0.96
N THR A 346 -18.31 5.91 1.40
CA THR A 346 -19.24 5.11 0.58
C THR A 346 -20.43 5.92 0.08
N LEU A 347 -20.81 5.74 -1.18
CA LEU A 347 -22.14 6.14 -1.63
C LEU A 347 -23.21 5.19 -1.06
N VAL A 348 -24.39 5.74 -0.74
CA VAL A 348 -25.55 4.95 -0.29
C VAL A 348 -26.02 4.08 -1.46
N LYS A 349 -25.96 2.76 -1.28
CA LYS A 349 -26.16 1.78 -2.35
C LYS A 349 -27.03 0.61 -1.91
N ASP A 350 -27.91 0.15 -2.79
CA ASP A 350 -28.61 -1.13 -2.64
C ASP A 350 -27.71 -2.26 -3.17
N ILE A 351 -27.13 -3.03 -2.24
CA ILE A 351 -26.20 -4.12 -2.54
C ILE A 351 -26.89 -5.25 -3.34
N SER A 352 -28.21 -5.44 -3.18
CA SER A 352 -28.95 -6.49 -3.90
C SER A 352 -29.12 -6.16 -5.39
N CYS A 353 -29.32 -4.88 -5.71
CA CYS A 353 -29.39 -4.39 -7.07
C CYS A 353 -28.04 -4.49 -7.79
N LEU A 354 -26.92 -4.29 -7.09
CA LEU A 354 -25.58 -4.23 -7.71
C LEU A 354 -24.94 -5.60 -7.98
N ARG A 355 -25.33 -6.64 -7.25
CA ARG A 355 -24.76 -8.00 -7.35
C ARG A 355 -25.59 -8.99 -8.19
N SER A 356 -26.68 -8.51 -8.80
CA SER A 356 -27.60 -9.26 -9.67
C SER A 356 -27.31 -9.10 -11.16
#